data_AF-A0A353PT08-F1
#
_entry.id   AF-A0A353PT08-F1
#
_cell.length_a   1.000
_cell.length_b   1.000
_cell.length_c   1.000
_cell.angle_alpha   90.00
_cell.angle_beta   90.00
_cell.angle_gamma   90.00
#
_symmetry.space_group_name_H-M   'P 1'
#
loop_
_entity.id
_entity.type
_entity.pdbx_description
1 polymer ?
#
loop_
_entity_poly.entity_id
_entity_poly.type
_entity_poly.pdbx_seq_one_letter_code
_entity_poly.pdbx_strand_id
1 'polypeptide(L)'
;MKKIYIVFSVFLLILISLSSCASSKIRGANPVQRAHSAAQLLLKGSTADAYIKQFNVEMDKAKADINEKTARVNLNPESYEIIADSIDDWLQLYELIAILESRYPNGLYGKKQSAFFSYVDYKPLKETANQYTAEKYFKQARAIAERPHSLNETISAVEYLHKSLSYSNHLLEETQTLGASLSYEAALKFYETKTSDSLKNAHAY
;
A
#
# COMPACT_ATOMS: atom_id res chain seq x y z
N MET A 1 -53.59 -26.64 8.63
CA MET A 1 -52.28 -26.64 9.33
C MET A 1 -51.07 -26.44 8.41
N LYS A 2 -50.98 -27.04 7.20
CA LYS A 2 -49.84 -26.84 6.27
C LYS A 2 -49.53 -25.39 5.84
N LYS A 3 -50.55 -24.52 5.68
CA LYS A 3 -50.35 -23.11 5.27
C LYS A 3 -49.64 -22.26 6.34
N ILE A 4 -49.80 -22.57 7.63
CA ILE A 4 -49.18 -21.82 8.74
C ILE A 4 -47.67 -22.09 8.80
N TYR A 5 -47.23 -23.33 8.52
CA TYR A 5 -45.82 -23.70 8.48
C TYR A 5 -45.05 -23.02 7.33
N ILE A 6 -45.70 -22.82 6.18
CA ILE A 6 -45.06 -22.14 5.04
C ILE A 6 -44.85 -20.65 5.36
N VAL A 7 -45.84 -19.99 5.96
CA VAL A 7 -45.73 -18.58 6.36
C VAL A 7 -44.66 -18.40 7.45
N PHE A 8 -44.59 -19.32 8.42
CA PHE A 8 -43.58 -19.27 9.48
C PHE A 8 -42.15 -19.53 8.94
N SER A 9 -42.00 -20.45 7.98
CA SER A 9 -40.73 -20.74 7.30
C SER A 9 -40.22 -19.56 6.47
N VAL A 10 -41.11 -18.89 5.73
CA VAL A 10 -40.77 -17.69 4.96
C VAL A 10 -40.39 -16.52 5.89
N PHE A 11 -41.10 -16.35 7.01
CA PHE A 11 -40.78 -15.31 7.99
C PHE A 11 -39.42 -15.56 8.69
N LEU A 12 -39.07 -16.81 8.97
CA LEU A 12 -37.77 -17.20 9.53
C LEU A 12 -36.62 -16.97 8.53
N LEU A 13 -36.83 -17.29 7.25
CA LEU A 13 -35.87 -17.02 6.17
C LEU A 13 -35.64 -15.51 5.94
N ILE A 14 -36.69 -14.70 6.06
CA ILE A 14 -36.59 -13.23 5.97
C ILE A 14 -35.86 -12.66 7.20
N LEU A 15 -36.06 -13.22 8.39
CA LEU A 15 -35.32 -12.80 9.60
C LEU A 15 -33.83 -13.18 9.52
N ILE A 16 -33.48 -14.31 8.92
CA ILE A 16 -32.10 -14.72 8.69
C ILE A 16 -31.42 -13.82 7.65
N SER A 17 -32.13 -13.38 6.60
CA SER A 17 -31.60 -12.46 5.59
C SER A 17 -31.53 -10.99 6.04
N LEU A 18 -32.32 -10.59 7.04
CA LEU A 18 -32.21 -9.28 7.71
C LEU A 18 -31.03 -9.21 8.69
N SER A 19 -30.38 -10.33 8.98
CA SER A 19 -29.12 -10.36 9.72
C SER A 19 -28.01 -9.93 8.77
N SER A 20 -27.80 -8.61 8.64
CA SER A 20 -26.69 -8.06 7.88
C SER A 20 -25.39 -8.73 8.33
N CYS A 21 -24.89 -9.67 7.53
CA CYS A 21 -23.75 -10.51 7.89
C CYS A 21 -22.55 -9.59 8.08
N ALA A 22 -21.94 -9.56 9.27
CA ALA A 22 -20.88 -8.59 9.58
C ALA A 22 -19.74 -8.60 8.52
N SER A 23 -19.50 -9.76 7.90
CA SER A 23 -18.56 -9.94 6.79
C SER A 23 -18.92 -9.15 5.53
N SER A 24 -20.20 -8.97 5.20
CA SER A 24 -20.62 -8.23 3.99
C SER A 24 -20.42 -6.72 4.11
N LYS A 25 -20.20 -6.22 5.34
CA LYS A 25 -19.87 -4.81 5.60
C LYS A 25 -18.37 -4.52 5.56
N ILE A 26 -17.53 -5.55 5.51
CA ILE A 26 -16.07 -5.39 5.39
C ILE A 26 -15.71 -5.02 3.96
N ARG A 27 -14.90 -3.98 3.79
CA ARG A 27 -14.42 -3.49 2.49
C ARG A 27 -12.90 -3.38 2.47
N GLY A 28 -12.30 -3.53 1.29
CA GLY A 28 -10.85 -3.38 1.10
C GLY A 28 -10.28 -4.41 0.13
N ALA A 29 -9.36 -3.98 -0.72
CA ALA A 29 -8.70 -4.85 -1.69
C ALA A 29 -7.64 -5.75 -1.03
N ASN A 30 -6.94 -5.22 -0.03
CA ASN A 30 -5.89 -5.93 0.71
C ASN A 30 -6.30 -6.22 2.18
N PRO A 31 -5.59 -7.11 2.90
CA PRO A 31 -5.89 -7.43 4.29
C PRO A 31 -5.93 -6.23 5.24
N VAL A 32 -5.00 -5.28 5.07
CA VAL A 32 -4.91 -4.08 5.93
C VAL A 32 -6.14 -3.19 5.77
N GLN A 33 -6.58 -2.94 4.54
CA GLN A 33 -7.79 -2.15 4.25
C GLN A 33 -9.05 -2.81 4.83
N ARG A 34 -9.14 -4.15 4.77
CA ARG A 34 -10.25 -4.90 5.39
C ARG A 34 -10.23 -4.81 6.90
N ALA A 35 -9.06 -4.91 7.52
CA ALA A 35 -8.90 -4.69 8.95
C ALA A 35 -9.27 -3.26 9.36
N HIS A 36 -8.87 -2.26 8.58
CA HIS A 36 -9.24 -0.87 8.79
C HIS A 36 -10.76 -0.68 8.70
N SER A 37 -11.41 -1.26 7.68
CA SER A 37 -12.87 -1.25 7.56
C SER A 37 -13.56 -1.92 8.76
N ALA A 38 -13.01 -3.03 9.28
CA ALA A 38 -13.53 -3.70 10.48
C ALA A 38 -13.36 -2.82 11.74
N ALA A 39 -12.20 -2.19 11.91
CA ALA A 39 -11.92 -1.28 13.02
C ALA A 39 -12.88 -0.07 13.01
N GLN A 40 -13.18 0.49 11.82
CA GLN A 40 -14.17 1.55 11.67
C GLN A 40 -15.58 1.13 12.14
N LEU A 41 -15.98 -0.12 11.90
CA LEU A 41 -17.28 -0.62 12.38
C LEU A 41 -17.33 -0.70 13.91
N LEU A 42 -16.25 -1.15 14.55
CA LEU A 42 -16.14 -1.14 16.01
C LEU A 42 -16.19 0.29 16.58
N LEU A 43 -15.49 1.23 15.94
CA LEU A 43 -15.51 2.66 16.33
C LEU A 43 -16.90 3.29 16.18
N LYS A 44 -17.70 2.84 15.20
CA LYS A 44 -19.10 3.25 14.99
C LYS A 44 -20.08 2.57 15.96
N GLY A 45 -19.60 1.74 16.89
CA GLY A 45 -20.43 1.09 17.90
C GLY A 45 -20.98 -0.28 17.50
N SER A 46 -20.51 -0.89 16.40
CA SER A 46 -20.89 -2.26 16.03
C SER A 46 -20.12 -3.28 16.88
N THR A 47 -20.53 -3.47 18.14
CA THR A 47 -19.79 -4.26 19.15
C THR A 47 -20.31 -5.68 19.38
N ALA A 48 -21.28 -6.16 18.58
CA ALA A 48 -21.76 -7.53 18.69
C ALA A 48 -20.66 -8.55 18.32
N ASP A 49 -20.74 -9.77 18.88
CA ASP A 49 -19.74 -10.85 18.69
C ASP A 49 -19.34 -11.08 17.23
N ALA A 50 -20.29 -10.95 16.28
CA ALA A 50 -20.01 -11.12 14.86
C ALA A 50 -19.02 -10.08 14.30
N TYR A 51 -19.12 -8.83 14.74
CA TYR A 51 -18.21 -7.75 14.32
C TYR A 51 -16.86 -7.85 15.01
N ILE A 52 -16.84 -8.21 16.31
CA ILE A 52 -15.60 -8.47 17.06
C ILE A 52 -14.82 -9.62 16.42
N LYS A 53 -15.51 -10.73 16.11
CA LYS A 53 -14.91 -11.89 15.42
C LYS A 53 -14.32 -11.48 14.08
N GLN A 54 -15.07 -10.72 13.28
CA GLN A 54 -14.62 -10.30 11.96
C GLN A 54 -13.42 -9.34 12.04
N PHE A 55 -13.40 -8.44 13.02
CA PHE A 55 -12.24 -7.61 13.31
C PHE A 55 -11.00 -8.45 13.61
N ASN A 56 -11.10 -9.42 14.54
CA ASN A 56 -9.97 -10.28 14.89
C ASN A 56 -9.44 -11.04 13.65
N VAL A 57 -10.33 -11.62 12.85
CA VAL A 57 -9.95 -12.34 11.62
C VAL A 57 -9.20 -11.46 10.63
N GLU A 58 -9.68 -10.25 10.36
CA GLU A 58 -9.01 -9.36 9.41
C GLU A 58 -7.72 -8.76 10.00
N MET A 59 -7.68 -8.51 11.32
CA MET A 59 -6.45 -8.09 12.00
C MET A 59 -5.36 -9.15 11.94
N ASP A 60 -5.69 -10.43 12.13
CA ASP A 60 -4.71 -11.51 12.02
C ASP A 60 -4.13 -11.61 10.60
N LYS A 61 -4.98 -11.46 9.59
CA LYS A 61 -4.53 -11.40 8.18
C LYS A 61 -3.68 -10.17 7.90
N ALA A 62 -4.05 -9.00 8.42
CA ALA A 62 -3.28 -7.77 8.26
C ALA A 62 -1.90 -7.89 8.92
N LYS A 63 -1.82 -8.46 10.13
CA LYS A 63 -0.54 -8.73 10.81
C LYS A 63 0.32 -9.71 10.01
N ALA A 64 -0.28 -10.76 9.45
CA ALA A 64 0.45 -11.71 8.61
C ALA A 64 1.04 -11.04 7.35
N ASP A 65 0.25 -10.21 6.65
CA ASP A 65 0.69 -9.45 5.47
C ASP A 65 1.82 -8.46 5.81
N ILE A 66 1.69 -7.71 6.91
CA ILE A 66 2.74 -6.80 7.39
C ILE A 66 4.02 -7.57 7.74
N ASN A 67 3.90 -8.70 8.44
CA ASN A 67 5.04 -9.54 8.83
C ASN A 67 5.74 -10.14 7.60
N GLU A 68 4.99 -10.58 6.59
CA GLU A 68 5.56 -11.10 5.35
C GLU A 68 6.36 -10.02 4.60
N LYS A 69 5.78 -8.82 4.45
CA LYS A 69 6.44 -7.70 3.76
C LYS A 69 7.68 -7.22 4.50
N THR A 70 7.62 -7.12 5.84
CA THR A 70 8.78 -6.76 6.67
C THR A 70 9.86 -7.85 6.65
N ALA A 71 9.51 -9.13 6.66
CA ALA A 71 10.47 -10.21 6.50
C ALA A 71 11.18 -10.17 5.14
N ARG A 72 10.45 -9.83 4.06
CA ARG A 72 11.03 -9.71 2.72
C ARG A 72 12.11 -8.62 2.64
N VAL A 73 11.86 -7.44 3.21
CA VAL A 73 12.85 -6.34 3.15
C VAL A 73 14.09 -6.62 4.01
N ASN A 74 13.94 -7.38 5.09
CA ASN A 74 15.07 -7.82 5.91
C ASN A 74 16.01 -8.77 5.14
N LEU A 75 15.47 -9.54 4.20
CA LEU A 75 16.26 -10.42 3.33
C LEU A 75 16.81 -9.70 2.10
N ASN A 76 16.06 -8.74 1.55
CA ASN A 76 16.45 -7.95 0.40
C ASN A 76 16.03 -6.48 0.55
N PRO A 77 16.94 -5.58 0.94
CA PRO A 77 16.66 -4.16 1.08
C PRO A 77 16.15 -3.48 -0.21
N GLU A 78 16.43 -4.01 -1.41
CA GLU A 78 15.87 -3.44 -2.65
C GLU A 78 14.34 -3.67 -2.78
N SER A 79 13.76 -4.46 -1.88
CA SER A 79 12.32 -4.72 -1.81
C SER A 79 11.55 -3.71 -0.95
N TYR A 80 12.19 -2.67 -0.41
CA TYR A 80 11.52 -1.63 0.41
C TYR A 80 10.33 -0.96 -0.29
N GLU A 81 10.29 -0.97 -1.62
CA GLU A 81 9.18 -0.47 -2.42
C GLU A 81 7.84 -1.09 -2.01
N ILE A 82 7.80 -2.39 -1.71
CA ILE A 82 6.57 -3.08 -1.30
C ILE A 82 6.01 -2.52 0.01
N ILE A 83 6.92 -2.10 0.92
CA ILE A 83 6.53 -1.42 2.15
C ILE A 83 6.11 0.01 1.82
N ALA A 84 6.91 0.77 1.06
CA ALA A 84 6.61 2.15 0.70
C ALA A 84 5.21 2.30 0.06
N ASP A 85 4.83 1.36 -0.82
CA ASP A 85 3.52 1.34 -1.47
C ASP A 85 2.36 0.98 -0.53
N SER A 86 2.64 0.29 0.57
CA SER A 86 1.61 -0.21 1.52
C SER A 86 1.52 0.58 2.81
N ILE A 87 2.56 1.34 3.18
CA ILE A 87 2.76 1.86 4.55
C ILE A 87 1.67 2.85 4.96
N ASP A 88 1.09 3.58 4.02
CA ASP A 88 0.01 4.53 4.32
C ASP A 88 -1.29 3.83 4.75
N ASP A 89 -1.59 2.65 4.19
CA ASP A 89 -2.71 1.83 4.66
C ASP A 89 -2.45 1.34 6.11
N TRP A 90 -1.19 1.04 6.44
CA TRP A 90 -0.80 0.55 7.77
C TRP A 90 -0.97 1.67 8.80
N LEU A 91 -0.50 2.88 8.48
CA LEU A 91 -0.64 4.05 9.32
C LEU A 91 -2.12 4.34 9.61
N GLN A 92 -2.97 4.36 8.57
CA GLN A 92 -4.41 4.57 8.73
C GLN A 92 -5.06 3.50 9.62
N LEU A 93 -4.71 2.22 9.43
CA LEU A 93 -5.19 1.16 10.31
C LEU A 93 -4.80 1.42 11.77
N TYR A 94 -3.51 1.64 12.04
CA TYR A 94 -3.02 1.75 13.40
C TYR A 94 -3.44 3.05 14.09
N GLU A 95 -3.74 4.12 13.36
CA GLU A 95 -4.44 5.28 13.92
C GLU A 95 -5.81 4.90 14.50
N LEU A 96 -6.60 4.06 13.81
CA LEU A 96 -7.87 3.57 14.38
C LEU A 96 -7.66 2.64 15.56
N ILE A 97 -6.61 1.82 15.53
CA ILE A 97 -6.25 0.94 16.66
C ILE A 97 -5.90 1.78 17.90
N ALA A 98 -5.15 2.87 17.75
CA ALA A 98 -4.86 3.78 18.86
C ALA A 98 -6.12 4.38 19.48
N ILE A 99 -7.11 4.76 18.65
CA ILE A 99 -8.40 5.28 19.15
C ILE A 99 -9.18 4.17 19.88
N LEU A 100 -9.20 2.95 19.33
CA LEU A 100 -9.87 1.81 19.95
C LEU A 100 -9.21 1.41 21.28
N GLU A 101 -7.88 1.44 21.35
CA GLU A 101 -7.10 1.20 22.57
C GLU A 101 -7.41 2.24 23.65
N SER A 102 -7.47 3.52 23.29
CA SER A 102 -7.87 4.58 24.22
C SER A 102 -9.32 4.44 24.70
N ARG A 103 -10.25 4.05 23.82
CA ARG A 103 -11.66 3.88 24.15
C ARG A 103 -11.94 2.62 24.99
N TYR A 104 -11.20 1.55 24.73
CA TYR A 104 -11.38 0.25 25.36
C TYR A 104 -10.02 -0.23 25.93
N PRO A 105 -9.51 0.41 27.00
CA PRO A 105 -8.17 0.15 27.51
C PRO A 105 -7.96 -1.28 28.02
N ASN A 106 -9.04 -1.95 28.42
CA ASN A 106 -9.01 -3.37 28.84
C ASN A 106 -9.50 -4.33 27.75
N GLY A 107 -9.67 -3.84 26.51
CA GLY A 107 -10.29 -4.59 25.42
C GLY A 107 -11.80 -4.39 25.33
N LEU A 108 -12.33 -4.76 24.16
CA LEU A 108 -13.76 -4.75 23.86
C LEU A 108 -14.34 -6.15 24.07
N TYR A 109 -15.35 -6.27 24.93
CA TYR A 109 -15.98 -7.54 25.26
C TYR A 109 -17.38 -7.66 24.67
N GLY A 110 -17.57 -8.70 23.87
CA GLY A 110 -18.87 -9.24 23.50
C GLY A 110 -19.31 -10.35 24.46
N LYS A 111 -20.37 -11.09 24.11
CA LYS A 111 -20.86 -12.20 24.93
C LYS A 111 -19.95 -13.43 24.84
N LYS A 112 -19.34 -13.66 23.67
CA LYS A 112 -18.50 -14.83 23.38
C LYS A 112 -17.17 -14.48 22.74
N GLN A 113 -16.98 -13.21 22.39
CA GLN A 113 -15.78 -12.72 21.70
C GLN A 113 -15.19 -11.55 22.46
N SER A 114 -13.89 -11.36 22.31
CA SER A 114 -13.20 -10.17 22.78
C SER A 114 -12.22 -9.70 21.71
N ALA A 115 -11.93 -8.40 21.70
CA ALA A 115 -10.88 -7.80 20.89
C ALA A 115 -9.97 -6.95 21.77
N PHE A 116 -8.67 -7.06 21.51
CA PHE A 116 -7.64 -6.27 22.18
C PHE A 116 -6.93 -5.41 21.15
N PHE A 117 -6.58 -4.20 21.55
CA PHE A 117 -6.02 -3.19 20.68
C PHE A 117 -4.62 -2.86 21.18
N SER A 118 -3.66 -2.85 20.26
CA SER A 118 -2.27 -2.51 20.56
C SER A 118 -1.74 -1.70 19.39
N TYR A 119 -1.51 -0.42 19.66
CA TYR A 119 -0.92 0.49 18.69
C TYR A 119 0.54 0.12 18.38
N VAL A 120 0.93 0.30 17.11
CA VAL A 120 2.30 0.20 16.64
C VAL A 120 2.57 1.41 15.76
N ASP A 121 3.64 2.14 16.06
CA ASP A 121 4.04 3.31 15.28
C ASP A 121 4.94 2.90 14.10
N TYR A 122 4.38 2.96 12.89
CA TYR A 122 5.10 2.69 11.65
C TYR A 122 5.66 3.95 10.97
N LYS A 123 5.51 5.15 11.56
CA LYS A 123 6.04 6.38 10.95
C LYS A 123 7.56 6.33 10.70
N PRO A 124 8.40 5.79 11.61
CA PRO A 124 9.83 5.66 11.32
C PRO A 124 10.10 4.75 10.11
N LEU A 125 9.33 3.66 9.98
CA LEU A 125 9.47 2.73 8.87
C LEU A 125 9.05 3.36 7.53
N LYS A 126 8.06 4.25 7.52
CA LYS A 126 7.66 5.00 6.31
C LYS A 126 8.82 5.80 5.74
N GLU A 127 9.49 6.58 6.58
CA GLU A 127 10.63 7.41 6.14
C GLU A 127 11.75 6.52 5.57
N THR A 128 12.11 5.45 6.30
CA THR A 128 13.12 4.49 5.84
C THR A 128 12.73 3.84 4.52
N ALA A 129 11.52 3.28 4.40
CA ALA A 129 11.08 2.61 3.18
C ALA A 129 11.07 3.55 1.97
N ASN A 130 10.63 4.79 2.16
CA ASN A 130 10.62 5.82 1.13
C ASN A 130 12.04 6.21 0.68
N GLN A 131 12.96 6.40 1.61
CA GLN A 131 14.36 6.71 1.29
C GLN A 131 15.03 5.57 0.51
N TYR A 132 14.95 4.33 1.00
CA TYR A 132 15.53 3.18 0.31
C TYR A 132 14.93 2.96 -1.09
N THR A 133 13.62 3.19 -1.25
CA THR A 133 12.96 3.06 -2.56
C THR A 133 13.38 4.18 -3.50
N ALA A 134 13.49 5.41 -3.00
CA ALA A 134 14.01 6.53 -3.77
C ALA A 134 15.45 6.28 -4.23
N GLU A 135 16.31 5.76 -3.35
CA GLU A 135 17.69 5.39 -3.69
C GLU A 135 17.75 4.27 -4.74
N LYS A 136 16.90 3.24 -4.64
CA LYS A 136 16.82 2.16 -5.63
C LYS A 136 16.60 2.73 -7.03
N TYR A 137 15.60 3.60 -7.17
CA TYR A 137 15.27 4.21 -8.46
C TYR A 137 16.35 5.16 -8.95
N PHE A 138 16.94 5.94 -8.06
CA PHE A 138 18.08 6.79 -8.40
C PHE A 138 19.28 5.96 -8.90
N LYS A 139 19.60 4.85 -8.24
CA LYS A 139 20.68 3.92 -8.66
C LYS A 139 20.40 3.32 -10.04
N GLN A 140 19.15 2.99 -10.35
CA GLN A 140 18.75 2.50 -11.68
C GLN A 140 18.96 3.57 -12.77
N ALA A 141 18.55 4.82 -12.53
CA ALA A 141 18.79 5.92 -13.44
C ALA A 141 20.30 6.17 -13.65
N ARG A 142 21.06 6.19 -12.56
CA ARG A 142 22.51 6.42 -12.59
C ARG A 142 23.24 5.33 -13.37
N ALA A 143 22.86 4.07 -13.19
CA ALA A 143 23.45 2.94 -13.93
C ALA A 143 23.23 3.02 -15.45
N ILE A 144 22.16 3.68 -15.91
CA ILE A 144 21.97 3.97 -17.34
C ILE A 144 22.91 5.10 -17.78
N ALA A 145 22.98 6.18 -17.01
CA ALA A 145 23.79 7.35 -17.34
C ALA A 145 25.30 7.08 -17.36
N GLU A 146 25.79 6.12 -16.56
CA GLU A 146 27.22 5.79 -16.44
C GLU A 146 27.77 4.93 -17.61
N ARG A 147 26.94 4.58 -18.60
CA ARG A 147 27.33 3.77 -19.76
C ARG A 147 26.81 4.38 -21.07
N PRO A 148 27.31 3.93 -22.24
CA PRO A 148 26.65 4.24 -23.50
C PRO A 148 25.19 3.80 -23.47
N HIS A 149 24.29 4.68 -23.90
CA HIS A 149 22.85 4.47 -23.81
C HIS A 149 22.08 5.14 -24.96
N SER A 150 20.91 4.57 -25.21
CA SER A 150 19.92 5.02 -26.18
C SER A 150 19.12 6.22 -25.72
N LEU A 151 18.45 6.89 -26.65
CA LEU A 151 17.45 7.89 -26.28
C LEU A 151 16.30 7.27 -25.46
N ASN A 152 15.87 6.05 -25.79
CA ASN A 152 14.83 5.36 -25.02
C ASN A 152 15.28 5.07 -23.59
N GLU A 153 16.55 4.70 -23.40
CA GLU A 153 17.14 4.49 -22.08
C GLU A 153 17.29 5.82 -21.33
N THR A 154 17.58 6.94 -22.02
CA THR A 154 17.50 8.27 -21.40
C THR A 154 16.09 8.56 -20.88
N ILE A 155 15.04 8.24 -21.65
CA ILE A 155 13.65 8.38 -21.20
C ILE A 155 13.39 7.52 -19.95
N SER A 156 13.79 6.24 -19.99
CA SER A 156 13.66 5.36 -18.82
C SER A 156 14.43 5.87 -17.60
N ALA A 157 15.63 6.41 -17.78
CA ALA A 157 16.42 7.00 -16.71
C ALA A 157 15.69 8.21 -16.09
N VAL A 158 15.13 9.11 -16.90
CA VAL A 158 14.33 10.24 -16.41
C VAL A 158 13.07 9.78 -15.67
N GLU A 159 12.39 8.73 -16.15
CA GLU A 159 11.26 8.13 -15.44
C GLU A 159 11.66 7.58 -14.06
N TYR A 160 12.82 6.91 -13.96
CA TYR A 160 13.35 6.46 -12.68
C TYR A 160 13.69 7.62 -11.74
N LEU A 161 14.25 8.71 -12.26
CA LEU A 161 14.48 9.94 -11.49
C LEU A 161 13.17 10.53 -10.95
N HIS A 162 12.10 10.57 -11.75
CA HIS A 162 10.78 11.01 -11.29
C HIS A 162 10.21 10.08 -10.21
N LYS A 163 10.33 8.76 -10.40
CA LYS A 163 9.92 7.78 -9.39
C LYS A 163 10.69 7.98 -8.09
N SER A 164 12.00 8.20 -8.14
CA SER A 164 12.82 8.47 -6.96
C SER A 164 12.24 9.62 -6.12
N LEU A 165 11.97 10.76 -6.75
CA LEU A 165 11.40 11.93 -6.06
C LEU A 165 9.95 11.74 -5.59
N SER A 166 9.19 10.85 -6.24
CA SER A 166 7.82 10.54 -5.79
C SER A 166 7.79 9.82 -4.43
N TYR A 167 8.84 9.09 -4.09
CA TYR A 167 8.98 8.44 -2.78
C TYR A 167 9.64 9.35 -1.75
N SER A 168 10.72 10.06 -2.11
CA SER A 168 11.44 10.94 -1.19
C SER A 168 12.24 12.01 -1.92
N ASN A 169 12.25 13.23 -1.36
CA ASN A 169 13.03 14.36 -1.88
C ASN A 169 14.47 14.44 -1.32
N HIS A 170 14.93 13.43 -0.57
CA HIS A 170 16.27 13.49 0.04
C HIS A 170 17.41 13.46 -1.00
N LEU A 171 17.14 13.04 -2.24
CA LEU A 171 18.08 13.06 -3.39
C LEU A 171 17.72 14.14 -4.41
N LEU A 172 17.05 15.22 -3.99
CA LEU A 172 16.51 16.22 -4.91
C LEU A 172 17.59 16.85 -5.80
N GLU A 173 18.70 17.28 -5.21
CA GLU A 173 19.78 17.97 -5.93
C GLU A 173 20.49 17.02 -6.90
N GLU A 174 20.81 15.80 -6.46
CA GLU A 174 21.46 14.78 -7.28
C GLU A 174 20.55 14.36 -8.44
N THR A 175 19.26 14.21 -8.17
CA THR A 175 18.25 13.85 -9.17
C THR A 175 18.11 14.95 -10.21
N GLN A 176 18.02 16.21 -9.79
CA GLN A 176 17.92 17.35 -10.71
C GLN A 176 19.19 17.49 -11.56
N THR A 177 20.37 17.33 -10.96
CA THR A 177 21.65 17.42 -11.66
C THR A 177 21.78 16.33 -12.73
N LEU A 178 21.50 15.08 -12.36
CA LEU A 178 21.57 13.95 -13.30
C LEU A 178 20.51 14.08 -14.41
N GLY A 179 19.29 14.48 -14.05
CA GLY A 179 18.20 14.71 -15.00
C GLY A 179 18.51 15.81 -16.01
N ALA A 180 19.13 16.91 -15.57
CA ALA A 180 19.58 17.99 -16.45
C ALA A 180 20.66 17.52 -17.42
N SER A 181 21.65 16.76 -16.94
CA SER A 181 22.70 16.19 -17.77
C SER A 181 22.14 15.26 -18.85
N LEU A 182 21.29 14.32 -18.47
CA LEU A 182 20.64 13.38 -19.40
C LEU A 182 19.78 14.11 -20.45
N SER A 183 19.02 15.12 -20.01
CA SER A 183 18.17 15.90 -20.91
C SER A 183 19.00 16.71 -21.91
N TYR A 184 20.12 17.28 -21.45
CA TYR A 184 21.04 18.02 -22.30
C TYR A 184 21.71 17.11 -23.33
N GLU A 185 22.22 15.94 -22.92
CA GLU A 185 22.83 14.97 -23.82
C GLU A 185 21.84 14.49 -24.89
N ALA A 186 20.61 14.17 -24.51
CA ALA A 186 19.56 13.81 -25.44
C ALA A 186 19.25 14.94 -26.45
N ALA A 187 19.14 16.18 -25.97
CA ALA A 187 18.91 17.35 -26.81
C ALA A 187 20.06 17.59 -27.80
N LEU A 188 21.31 17.41 -27.35
CA LEU A 188 22.49 17.53 -28.20
C LEU A 188 22.50 16.44 -29.29
N LYS A 189 22.22 15.18 -28.93
CA LYS A 189 22.12 14.06 -29.88
C LYS A 189 21.06 14.35 -30.95
N PHE A 190 19.91 14.90 -30.56
CA PHE A 190 18.89 15.34 -31.52
C PHE A 190 19.36 16.48 -32.43
N TYR A 191 20.01 17.50 -31.87
CA TYR A 191 20.53 18.63 -32.63
C TYR A 191 21.58 18.21 -33.67
N GLU A 192 22.42 17.22 -33.32
CA GLU A 192 23.50 16.72 -34.17
C GLU A 192 23.04 15.73 -35.24
N THR A 193 21.85 15.12 -35.10
CA THR A 193 21.28 14.24 -36.14
C THR A 193 20.78 15.05 -37.34
N LYS A 194 21.50 14.96 -38.47
CA LYS A 194 21.25 15.77 -39.68
C LYS A 194 20.38 15.09 -40.75
N THR A 195 19.99 13.82 -40.57
CA THR A 195 19.16 13.07 -41.54
C THR A 195 18.09 12.20 -40.85
N SER A 196 16.99 11.92 -41.55
CA SER A 196 15.89 11.07 -41.04
C SER A 196 16.36 9.67 -40.60
N ASP A 197 17.34 9.09 -41.30
CA ASP A 197 17.92 7.79 -40.95
C ASP A 197 18.81 7.86 -39.71
N SER A 198 19.55 8.97 -39.52
CA SER A 198 20.32 9.19 -38.28
C SER A 198 19.42 9.37 -37.05
N LEU A 199 18.23 9.97 -37.24
CA LEU A 199 17.19 10.12 -36.21
C LEU A 199 16.57 8.77 -35.80
N LYS A 200 16.24 7.91 -36.78
CA LYS A 200 15.76 6.54 -36.50
C LYS A 200 16.79 5.72 -35.75
N ASN A 201 18.06 5.81 -36.12
CA ASN A 201 19.14 5.10 -35.44
C ASN A 201 19.38 5.61 -34.02
N ALA A 202 19.27 6.93 -33.77
CA ALA A 202 19.39 7.52 -32.43
C ALA A 202 18.22 7.17 -31.49
N HIS A 203 17.06 6.81 -32.05
CA HIS A 203 15.86 6.38 -31.29
C HIS A 203 15.82 4.86 -31.07
N ALA A 204 16.43 4.06 -31.95
CA ALA A 204 16.38 2.59 -31.89
C ALA A 204 17.52 1.96 -31.07
N TYR A 205 18.62 2.69 -30.89
CA TYR A 205 19.82 2.34 -30.11
C TYR A 205 20.16 3.41 -29.10
#